data_AF-A0A967JXX5-F1
#
_entry.id   AF-A0A967JXX5-F1
#
_cell.length_a   1.000
_cell.length_b   1.000
_cell.length_c   1.000
_cell.angle_alpha   90.00
_cell.angle_beta   90.00
_cell.angle_gamma   90.00
#
_symmetry.space_group_name_H-M   'P 1'
#
loop_
_entity.id
_entity.type
_entity.pdbx_description
1 polymer ?
#
loop_
_entity_poly.entity_id
_entity_poly.type
_entity_poly.pdbx_seq_one_letter_code
_entity_poly.pdbx_strand_id
1 'polypeptide(L)'
;SKPAGLPTLPGAGFLERTLLHRVRCLDPEAVPMHRLGRHTSGLVLCACTPRARSRLAHAWRTGRVVKRYRALAAGSPAAARFAVAQPI
;
A
#
# COMPACT_ATOMS: atom_id res chain seq x y z
N SER A 1 -7.43 6.36 5.80
CA SER A 1 -6.72 5.07 5.81
C SER A 1 -7.54 4.03 5.05
N LYS A 2 -6.92 3.11 4.29
CA LYS A 2 -7.65 2.09 3.52
C LYS A 2 -8.22 1.01 4.46
N PRO A 3 -9.52 0.71 4.45
CA PRO A 3 -10.07 -0.40 5.22
C PRO A 3 -9.68 -1.76 4.63
N ALA A 4 -9.77 -2.81 5.45
CA ALA A 4 -9.69 -4.20 4.96
C ALA A 4 -10.93 -4.53 4.10
N GLY A 5 -10.78 -5.41 3.12
CA GLY A 5 -11.83 -5.81 2.19
C GLY A 5 -11.95 -4.92 0.94
N LEU A 6 -11.40 -3.70 0.96
CA LEU A 6 -11.35 -2.77 -0.17
C LEU A 6 -10.05 -2.94 -0.98
N PRO A 7 -10.10 -3.31 -2.26
CA PRO A 7 -8.92 -3.34 -3.13
C PRO A 7 -8.30 -1.95 -3.35
N THR A 8 -6.99 -1.88 -3.53
CA THR A 8 -6.31 -0.59 -3.82
C THR A 8 -6.57 -0.12 -5.25
N LEU A 9 -6.46 -1.04 -6.21
CA LEU A 9 -6.58 -0.79 -7.66
C LEU A 9 -7.76 -1.58 -8.24
N PRO A 10 -8.27 -1.18 -9.42
CA PRO A 10 -9.23 -1.99 -10.18
C PRO A 10 -8.70 -3.37 -10.54
N GLY A 11 -9.57 -4.37 -10.52
CA GLY A 11 -9.25 -5.75 -10.87
C GLY A 11 -10.15 -6.77 -10.15
N ALA A 12 -10.13 -8.03 -10.61
CA ALA A 12 -10.90 -9.13 -10.01
C ALA A 12 -12.39 -8.80 -9.74
N GLY A 13 -13.06 -8.12 -10.68
CA GLY A 13 -14.46 -7.72 -10.55
C GLY A 13 -14.71 -6.45 -9.73
N PHE A 14 -13.68 -5.81 -9.18
CA PHE A 14 -13.79 -4.53 -8.48
C PHE A 14 -13.32 -3.41 -9.40
N LEU A 15 -14.26 -2.68 -10.01
CA LEU A 15 -13.93 -1.51 -10.84
C LEU A 15 -14.01 -0.22 -10.01
N GLU A 16 -15.21 0.09 -9.54
CA GLU A 16 -15.51 1.33 -8.79
C GLU A 16 -15.37 1.17 -7.28
N ARG A 17 -15.52 -0.05 -6.76
CA ARG A 17 -15.39 -0.36 -5.33
C ARG A 17 -13.93 -0.54 -4.93
N THR A 18 -13.10 0.46 -5.23
CA THR A 18 -11.65 0.47 -4.95
C THR A 18 -11.22 1.75 -4.26
N LEU A 19 -10.07 1.72 -3.59
CA LEU A 19 -9.49 2.93 -3.00
C LEU A 19 -9.19 3.96 -4.08
N LEU A 20 -8.58 3.56 -5.19
CA LEU A 20 -8.21 4.47 -6.27
C LEU A 20 -9.42 5.22 -6.83
N HIS A 21 -10.53 4.51 -7.09
CA HIS A 21 -11.75 5.15 -7.56
C HIS A 21 -12.25 6.20 -6.56
N ARG A 22 -12.35 5.86 -5.27
CA ARG A 22 -12.77 6.80 -4.22
C ARG A 22 -11.87 8.03 -4.11
N VAL A 23 -10.56 7.86 -4.23
CA VAL A 23 -9.60 8.97 -4.17
C VAL A 23 -9.75 9.85 -5.42
N ARG A 24 -9.95 9.25 -6.61
CA ARG A 24 -10.14 10.00 -7.85
C ARG A 24 -11.43 10.80 -7.93
N CYS A 25 -12.46 10.42 -7.18
CA CYS A 25 -13.64 11.26 -6.99
C CYS A 25 -13.32 12.57 -6.25
N LEU A 26 -12.22 12.62 -5.48
CA LEU A 26 -11.77 13.83 -4.76
C LEU A 26 -10.64 14.55 -5.51
N ASP A 27 -9.76 13.80 -6.16
CA ASP A 27 -8.63 14.30 -6.95
C ASP A 27 -8.38 13.37 -8.15
N PRO A 28 -8.85 13.73 -9.35
CA PRO A 28 -8.72 12.91 -10.55
C PRO A 28 -7.27 12.54 -10.92
N GLU A 29 -6.31 13.41 -10.56
CA GLU A 29 -4.89 13.26 -10.87
C GLU A 29 -4.15 12.36 -9.87
N ALA A 30 -4.82 11.95 -8.78
CA ALA A 30 -4.22 11.11 -7.77
C ALA A 30 -3.79 9.74 -8.32
N VAL A 31 -2.54 9.38 -8.02
CA VAL A 31 -1.94 8.09 -8.36
C VAL A 31 -1.39 7.41 -7.11
N PRO A 32 -1.76 6.15 -6.81
CA PRO A 32 -1.24 5.44 -5.66
C PRO A 32 0.23 5.06 -5.88
N MET A 33 1.08 5.36 -4.91
CA MET A 33 2.52 5.08 -4.96
C MET A 33 2.87 3.63 -4.62
N HIS A 34 1.95 2.93 -3.95
CA HIS A 34 2.05 1.51 -3.65
C HIS A 34 0.64 0.93 -3.47
N ARG A 35 0.55 -0.40 -3.40
CA ARG A 35 -0.71 -1.09 -3.11
C ARG A 35 -0.62 -1.88 -1.81
N LEU A 36 -1.75 -1.96 -1.13
CA LEU A 36 -2.00 -2.97 -0.10
C LEU A 36 -2.91 -4.04 -0.68
N GLY A 37 -2.73 -5.29 -0.24
CA GLY A 37 -3.64 -6.38 -0.55
C GLY A 37 -5.06 -6.06 -0.09
N ARG A 38 -6.07 -6.72 -0.71
CA ARG A 38 -7.49 -6.45 -0.42
C ARG A 38 -7.78 -6.49 1.08
N HIS A 39 -7.31 -7.52 1.77
CA HIS A 39 -7.58 -7.75 3.19
C HIS A 39 -6.66 -6.99 4.15
N THR A 40 -5.60 -6.36 3.65
CA THR A 40 -4.71 -5.54 4.46
C THR A 40 -5.28 -4.14 4.62
N SER A 41 -5.56 -3.70 5.84
CA SER A 41 -5.88 -2.31 6.14
C SER A 41 -4.61 -1.47 6.29
N GLY A 42 -4.74 -0.14 6.23
CA GLY A 42 -3.66 0.76 6.59
C GLY A 42 -3.45 1.89 5.59
N LEU A 43 -2.27 2.50 5.70
CA LEU A 43 -1.92 3.68 4.92
C LEU A 43 -1.60 3.31 3.47
N VAL A 44 -2.13 4.10 2.54
CA VAL A 44 -1.75 4.10 1.13
C VAL A 44 -1.44 5.53 0.76
N LEU A 45 -0.23 5.78 0.28
CA LEU A 45 0.16 7.10 -0.20
C LEU A 45 -0.24 7.28 -1.67
N CYS A 46 -0.92 8.39 -1.97
CA CYS A 46 -1.20 8.83 -3.33
C CYS A 46 -0.41 10.10 -3.62
N ALA A 47 0.18 10.19 -4.81
CA ALA A 47 0.74 11.42 -5.34
C ALA A 47 -0.32 12.15 -6.16
N CYS A 48 -0.50 13.44 -5.89
CA CYS A 48 -1.48 14.31 -6.54
C CYS A 48 -0.88 15.19 -7.65
N THR A 49 0.43 15.09 -7.89
CA THR A 49 1.12 15.83 -8.95
C THR A 49 2.23 14.98 -9.59
N PRO A 50 2.59 15.24 -10.86
CA PRO A 50 3.71 14.57 -11.52
C PRO A 50 5.03 14.73 -10.77
N ARG A 51 5.29 15.93 -10.22
CA ARG A 51 6.50 16.22 -9.44
C ARG A 51 6.55 15.39 -8.15
N ALA A 52 5.45 15.32 -7.40
CA ALA A 52 5.37 14.49 -6.20
C ALA A 52 5.54 13.01 -6.54
N ARG A 53 4.88 12.54 -7.61
CA ARG A 53 4.99 11.16 -8.10
C ARG A 53 6.44 10.79 -8.41
N SER A 54 7.17 11.64 -9.14
CA SER A 54 8.58 11.39 -9.48
C SER A 54 9.47 11.32 -8.23
N ARG A 55 9.34 12.29 -7.31
CA ARG A 55 10.12 12.33 -6.06
C ARG A 55 9.85 11.11 -5.18
N LEU A 56 8.58 10.75 -5.03
CA LEU A 56 8.17 9.59 -4.25
C LEU A 56 8.66 8.30 -4.91
N ALA A 57 8.45 8.10 -6.21
CA ALA A 57 8.95 6.93 -6.93
C ALA A 57 10.48 6.75 -6.75
N HIS A 58 11.24 7.84 -6.76
CA HIS A 58 12.66 7.81 -6.46
C HIS A 58 12.95 7.36 -5.01
N ALA A 59 12.21 7.86 -4.02
CA ALA A 59 12.35 7.42 -2.62
C ALA A 59 12.06 5.92 -2.44
N TRP A 60 11.05 5.37 -3.14
CA TRP A 60 10.75 3.93 -3.13
C TRP A 60 11.90 3.11 -3.74
N ARG A 61 12.35 3.49 -4.94
CA ARG A 61 13.43 2.79 -5.65
C ARG A 61 14.77 2.83 -4.91
N THR A 62 15.02 3.89 -4.15
CA THR A 62 16.26 4.05 -3.35
C THR A 62 16.12 3.52 -1.92
N GLY A 63 15.05 2.81 -1.58
CA GLY A 63 14.86 2.21 -0.26
C GLY A 63 14.65 3.20 0.89
N ARG A 64 14.38 4.48 0.59
CA ARG A 64 14.16 5.53 1.60
C ARG A 64 12.78 5.48 2.25
N VAL A 65 11.88 4.65 1.73
CA VAL A 65 10.54 4.46 2.30
C VAL A 65 10.52 3.25 3.23
N VAL A 66 10.34 3.52 4.52
CA VAL A 66 10.17 2.49 5.55
C VAL A 66 8.69 2.22 5.77
N LYS A 67 8.29 0.95 5.71
CA LYS A 67 6.91 0.51 5.98
C LYS A 67 6.91 -0.36 7.23
N ARG A 68 6.03 -0.06 8.18
CA ARG A 68 5.83 -0.85 9.41
C ARG A 68 4.42 -1.41 9.42
N TYR A 69 4.31 -2.70 9.73
CA TYR A 69 3.05 -3.42 9.79
C TYR A 69 2.84 -4.00 11.17
N ARG A 70 1.59 -4.10 11.58
CA ARG A 70 1.16 -4.92 12.72
C ARG A 70 0.32 -6.06 12.18
N ALA A 71 0.55 -7.25 12.69
CA ALA A 71 -0.18 -8.45 12.33
C ALA A 71 -0.39 -9.29 13.58
N LEU A 72 -1.51 -10.03 13.60
CA LEU A 72 -1.70 -11.15 14.50
C LEU A 72 -1.27 -12.41 13.75
N ALA A 73 -0.40 -13.22 14.35
CA ALA A 73 0.11 -14.45 13.77
C ALA A 73 -0.18 -15.63 14.71
N ALA A 74 -0.29 -16.83 14.14
CA ALA A 74 -0.41 -18.07 14.92
C ALA A 74 0.98 -18.57 15.35
N GLY A 75 1.05 -19.12 16.56
CA GLY A 75 2.29 -19.61 17.16
C GLY A 75 3.13 -18.53 17.84
N SER A 76 4.29 -18.94 18.36
CA SER A 76 5.25 -18.04 19.01
C SER A 76 6.59 -18.10 18.28
N PRO A 77 7.21 -16.96 17.94
CA PRO A 77 8.53 -16.97 17.33
C PRO A 77 9.60 -17.39 18.36
N ALA A 78 10.69 -18.00 17.88
CA ALA A 78 11.80 -18.41 18.74
C ALA A 78 12.55 -17.23 19.38
N ALA A 79 12.42 -16.01 18.81
CA ALA A 79 13.03 -14.80 19.33
C ALA A 79 12.09 -13.59 19.16
N ALA A 80 12.25 -12.58 20.02
CA ALA A 80 11.44 -11.36 19.98
C ALA A 80 11.69 -10.50 18.71
N ARG A 81 12.86 -10.64 18.09
CA ARG A 81 13.23 -9.98 16.83
C ARG A 81 14.05 -10.94 15.99
N PHE A 82 13.70 -11.07 14.72
CA PHE A 82 14.42 -11.87 13.74
C PHE A 82 14.20 -11.29 12.34
N ALA A 83 15.06 -11.64 11.40
CA ALA A 83 14.93 -11.29 9.99
C ALA A 83 14.48 -12.52 9.19
N VAL A 84 13.65 -12.29 8.18
CA VAL A 84 13.25 -13.33 7.23
C VAL A 84 13.85 -12.94 5.87
N ALA A 85 14.74 -13.79 5.36
CA ALA A 85 15.36 -13.62 4.05
C ALA A 85 15.06 -14.87 3.20
N GLN A 86 13.93 -14.82 2.48
CA GLN A 86 13.47 -15.88 1.59
C GLN A 86 13.05 -15.24 0.25
N PRO A 87 13.47 -15.79 -0.91
CA PRO A 87 12.99 -15.31 -2.20
C PRO A 87 11.48 -15.61 -2.34
N ILE A 88 10.78 -14.73 -3.08
CA ILE A 88 9.33 -14.80 -3.35
C ILE A 88 9.12 -14.86 -4.86
#